data_AF-A0AAD0PS62-F1
#
_entry.id   AF-A0AAD0PS62-F1
#
_cell.length_a   1.000
_cell.length_b   1.000
_cell.length_c   1.000
_cell.angle_alpha   90.00
_cell.angle_beta   90.00
_cell.angle_gamma   90.00
#
_symmetry.space_group_name_H-M   'P 1'
#
loop_
_entity.id
_entity.type
_entity.pdbx_description
1 polymer ?
#
loop_
_entity_poly.entity_id
_entity_poly.type
_entity_poly.pdbx_seq_one_letter_code
_entity_poly.pdbx_strand_id
1 'polypeptide(L)' 'MQANHPKQRGPQTKPTRAEITAAWARLRAAAETGSVEASALLIALAENRPVISVESRLTAL' A
#
# COMPACT_ATOMS: atom_id res chain seq x y z
N MET A 1 2.59 -10.43 -42.91
CA MET A 1 2.11 -9.45 -41.92
C MET A 1 1.57 -10.24 -40.73
N GLN A 2 2.40 -10.59 -39.74
CA GLN A 2 1.92 -11.33 -38.55
C GLN A 2 1.46 -10.32 -37.50
N ALA A 3 0.21 -10.47 -37.04
CA ALA A 3 -0.37 -9.65 -35.98
C ALA A 3 0.15 -10.12 -34.61
N ASN A 4 0.88 -9.25 -33.92
CA ASN A 4 1.41 -9.50 -32.58
C ASN A 4 0.33 -9.14 -31.54
N HIS A 5 -0.46 -10.12 -31.09
CA HIS A 5 -1.43 -9.87 -30.03
C HIS A 5 -0.72 -9.73 -28.68
N PRO A 6 -0.90 -8.62 -27.94
CA PRO A 6 -0.29 -8.47 -26.63
C PRO A 6 -0.88 -9.52 -25.68
N LYS A 7 -0.01 -10.38 -25.12
CA LYS A 7 -0.40 -11.36 -24.10
C LYS A 7 -1.09 -10.65 -22.94
N GLN A 8 -2.39 -10.87 -22.78
CA GLN A 8 -3.16 -10.39 -21.66
C GLN A 8 -2.64 -11.11 -20.40
N ARG A 9 -1.84 -10.39 -19.61
CA ARG A 9 -1.33 -10.88 -18.32
C ARG A 9 -2.51 -10.98 -17.37
N GLY A 10 -2.62 -12.10 -16.65
CA GLY A 10 -3.66 -12.28 -15.63
C GLY A 10 -3.57 -11.21 -14.53
N PRO A 11 -4.58 -11.11 -13.65
CA PRO A 11 -4.59 -10.14 -12.55
C PRO A 11 -3.30 -10.23 -11.76
N GLN A 12 -2.63 -9.08 -11.58
CA GLN A 12 -1.38 -9.03 -10.85
C GLN A 12 -1.63 -9.38 -9.38
N THR A 13 -1.20 -10.58 -8.96
CA THR A 13 -1.47 -11.11 -7.61
C THR A 13 -0.69 -10.40 -6.51
N LYS A 14 0.42 -9.72 -6.85
CA LYS A 14 1.33 -9.07 -5.90
C LYS A 14 1.66 -7.65 -6.36
N PRO A 15 1.70 -6.65 -5.47
CA PRO A 15 2.12 -5.31 -5.86
C PRO A 15 3.55 -5.31 -6.41
N THR A 16 3.76 -4.57 -7.49
CA THR A 16 5.07 -4.33 -8.07
C THR A 16 5.92 -3.47 -7.15
N ARG A 17 7.24 -3.51 -7.35
CA ARG A 17 8.17 -2.61 -6.65
C ARG A 17 7.82 -1.13 -6.88
N ALA A 18 7.38 -0.78 -8.09
CA ALA A 18 6.97 0.59 -8.41
C ALA A 18 5.75 1.02 -7.59
N GLU A 19 4.74 0.16 -7.46
CA GLU A 19 3.54 0.43 -6.66
C GLU A 19 3.86 0.54 -5.17
N ILE A 20 4.75 -0.32 -4.66
CA ILE A 20 5.22 -0.26 -3.27
C ILE A 20 5.94 1.07 -3.01
N THR A 21 6.87 1.47 -3.89
CA THR A 21 7.58 2.75 -3.77
C THR A 21 6.61 3.93 -3.82
N ALA A 22 5.64 3.91 -4.73
CA ALA A 22 4.63 4.96 -4.85
C ALA A 22 3.71 5.04 -3.62
N ALA A 23 3.39 3.91 -2.97
CA ALA A 23 2.63 3.88 -1.73
C ALA A 23 3.43 4.48 -0.56
N TRP A 24 4.70 4.12 -0.42
CA TRP A 24 5.59 4.72 0.58
C TRP A 24 5.74 6.23 0.42
N ALA A 25 5.88 6.71 -0.81
CA ALA A 25 5.98 8.15 -1.09
C ALA A 25 4.72 8.90 -0.63
N ARG A 26 3.53 8.33 -0.88
CA ARG A 26 2.25 8.90 -0.44
C ARG A 26 2.11 8.93 1.08
N LEU A 27 2.49 7.84 1.77
CA LEU A 27 2.44 7.80 3.23
C LEU A 27 3.40 8.80 3.87
N ARG A 28 4.61 8.92 3.34
CA ARG A 28 5.58 9.90 3.83
C ARG A 28 5.08 11.32 3.62
N ALA A 29 4.59 11.65 2.41
CA ALA A 29 4.02 12.96 2.14
C ALA A 29 2.87 13.31 3.10
N ALA A 30 1.95 12.37 3.36
CA ALA A 30 0.86 12.58 4.31
C ALA A 30 1.37 12.78 5.75
N ALA A 31 2.39 12.04 6.19
CA ALA A 31 3.00 12.23 7.50
C ALA A 31 3.69 13.59 7.63
N GLU A 32 4.42 14.05 6.61
CA GLU A 32 5.04 15.39 6.58
C GLU A 32 3.99 16.52 6.66
N THR A 33 2.78 16.31 6.13
CA THR A 33 1.66 17.25 6.27
C THR A 33 0.97 17.21 7.63
N GLY A 34 1.42 16.34 8.55
CA GLY A 34 0.87 16.22 9.91
C GLY A 34 -0.20 15.14 10.09
N SER A 35 -0.37 14.21 9.16
CA SER A 35 -1.31 13.08 9.34
C SER A 35 -0.79 12.10 10.39
N VAL A 36 -1.51 12.03 11.51
CA VAL A 36 -1.22 11.10 12.63
C VAL A 36 -1.37 9.65 12.20
N GLU A 37 -2.39 9.34 11.38
CA GLU A 37 -2.65 7.99 10.86
C GLU A 37 -1.52 7.50 9.95
N ALA A 38 -1.04 8.36 9.04
CA ALA A 38 0.09 8.03 8.17
C ALA A 38 1.35 7.78 9.02
N SER A 39 1.60 8.60 10.03
CA SER A 39 2.74 8.44 10.94
C SER A 39 2.66 7.12 11.73
N ALA A 40 1.48 6.79 12.27
CA ALA A 40 1.24 5.53 12.97
C ALA A 40 1.44 4.32 12.05
N LEU A 41 0.99 4.40 10.79
CA LEU A 41 1.17 3.34 9.81
C LEU A 41 2.65 3.14 9.45
N LEU A 42 3.41 4.22 9.25
CA LEU A 42 4.85 4.16 9.00
C LEU A 42 5.60 3.48 10.17
N ILE A 43 5.24 3.82 11.42
CA ILE A 43 5.81 3.20 12.62
C ILE A 43 5.51 1.71 12.67
N ALA A 44 4.24 1.34 12.48
CA ALA A 44 3.82 -0.06 12.57
C ALA A 44 4.47 -0.93 11.47
N LEU A 45 4.67 -0.38 10.26
CA LEU A 45 5.43 -1.02 9.19
C LEU A 45 6.93 -1.16 9.54
N ALA A 46 7.55 -0.14 10.13
CA ALA A 46 8.96 -0.16 10.53
C ALA A 46 9.24 -1.22 11.62
N GLU A 47 8.30 -1.41 12.54
CA GLU A 47 8.40 -2.40 13.61
C GLU A 47 7.93 -3.80 13.17
N ASN A 48 7.56 -3.96 11.90
CA ASN A 48 6.99 -5.19 11.34
C ASN A 48 5.79 -5.73 12.14
N ARG A 49 5.01 -4.81 12.74
CA ARG A 49 3.77 -5.17 13.43
C ARG A 49 2.68 -5.41 12.39
N PRO A 50 1.87 -6.48 12.50
CA PRO A 50 0.77 -6.71 11.59
C PRO A 50 -0.27 -5.59 11.79
N VAL A 51 -0.25 -4.61 10.88
CA VAL A 51 -1.14 -3.43 10.94
C VAL A 51 -2.59 -3.78 10.59
N ILE A 52 -2.86 -5.02 10.17
CA ILE A 52 -4.20 -5.49 9.82
C ILE A 52 -4.96 -5.91 11.10
N SER A 53 -5.21 -4.94 11.96
CA SER A 53 -6.30 -4.95 12.95
C SER A 53 -6.82 -3.51 13.16
N VAL A 54 -6.81 -2.69 12.10
CA VAL A 54 -7.40 -1.35 12.14
C VAL A 54 -8.92 -1.43 11.93
N GLU A 55 -9.41 -2.40 11.15
CA GLU A 55 -10.85 -2.61 10.95
C GLU A 55 -11.54 -3.26 12.16
N SER A 56 -10.84 -4.11 12.93
CA SER A 56 -11.44 -4.84 14.07
C SER A 56 -11.89 -3.93 15.23
N ARG A 57 -11.43 -2.67 15.28
CA ARG A 57 -11.81 -1.71 16.34
C ARG A 57 -12.80 -0.63 15.89
N LEU A 58 -13.04 -0.48 14.58
CA LEU A 58 -13.99 0.52 14.06
C LEU A 58 -15.38 -0.06 13.81
N THR A 59 -15.53 -1.38 13.75
CA THR A 59 -16.83 -2.08 13.57
C THR A 59 -17.46 -2.55 14.89
N ALA A 60 -16.89 -2.17 16.04
CA ALA A 60 -17.36 -2.56 17.38
C ALA A 60 -18.06 -1.43 18.15
N LEU A 61 -18.55 -0.40 17.45
CA LEU A 61 -19.43 0.66 17.95
C LEU A 61 -20.68 0.73 17.07
#